data_AF-A0A2G9LQV6-F1
#
_entry.id   AF-A0A2G9LQV6-F1
#
_cell.length_a   1.000
_cell.length_b   1.000
_cell.length_c   1.000
_cell.angle_alpha   90.00
_cell.angle_beta   90.00
_cell.angle_gamma   90.00
#
_symmetry.space_group_name_H-M   'P 1'
#
loop_
_entity.id
_entity.type
_entity.pdbx_description
1 polymer ?
#
loop_
_entity_poly.entity_id
_entity_poly.type
_entity_poly.pdbx_seq_one_letter_code
_entity_poly.pdbx_strand_id
1 'polypeptide(L)'
;MCDKKDARRHMELAKLQETQGDLHNARKNYLEAASIFVLEAEVNRDDAFLKDANDCYRRSKAVLGESVHQELGKTELAKRTIVELEEFEGDNMCGEHRITTMIELAKRQEKNDPKEAANNYLKAAD
;
A
#
# COMPACT_ATOMS: atom_id res chain seq x y z
N MET A 1 4.16 -15.57 -7.03
CA MET A 1 3.34 -14.82 -6.07
C MET A 1 4.33 -14.18 -5.11
N CYS A 2 4.48 -12.85 -5.10
CA CYS A 2 5.50 -12.26 -4.23
C CYS A 2 5.04 -12.34 -2.77
N ASP A 3 5.93 -12.70 -1.86
CA ASP A 3 5.57 -13.02 -0.49
C ASP A 3 6.21 -12.04 0.50
N LYS A 4 6.04 -12.29 1.81
CA LYS A 4 6.70 -11.51 2.87
C LYS A 4 8.24 -11.39 2.71
N LYS A 5 8.91 -12.31 2.01
CA LYS A 5 10.36 -12.20 1.74
C LYS A 5 10.62 -11.15 0.66
N ASP A 6 9.76 -11.05 -0.34
CA ASP A 6 9.86 -10.00 -1.36
C ASP A 6 9.56 -8.62 -0.76
N ALA A 7 8.59 -8.52 0.16
CA ALA A 7 8.36 -7.29 0.92
C ALA A 7 9.64 -6.85 1.68
N ARG A 8 10.31 -7.79 2.36
CA ARG A 8 11.58 -7.51 3.07
C ARG A 8 12.71 -7.11 2.12
N ARG A 9 12.82 -7.74 0.96
CA ARG A 9 13.81 -7.35 -0.07
C ARG A 9 13.58 -5.92 -0.54
N HIS A 10 12.33 -5.55 -0.82
CA HIS A 10 11.99 -4.17 -1.17
C HIS A 10 12.34 -3.19 -0.05
N MET A 11 12.07 -3.53 1.23
CA MET A 11 12.50 -2.69 2.35
C MET A 11 14.02 -2.51 2.45
N GLU A 12 14.79 -3.58 2.24
CA GLU A 12 16.26 -3.53 2.26
C GLU A 12 16.81 -2.69 1.11
N LEU A 13 16.24 -2.86 -0.10
CA LEU A 13 16.58 -2.06 -1.26
C LEU A 13 16.24 -0.58 -1.05
N ALA A 14 15.07 -0.29 -0.47
CA ALA A 14 14.64 1.07 -0.16
C ALA A 14 15.61 1.76 0.81
N LYS A 15 16.02 1.07 1.88
CA LYS A 15 17.01 1.59 2.84
C LYS A 15 18.35 1.88 2.16
N LEU A 16 18.82 0.99 1.30
CA LEU A 16 20.07 1.20 0.57
C LEU A 16 19.97 2.45 -0.33
N GLN A 17 18.88 2.58 -1.07
CA GLN A 17 18.63 3.74 -1.94
C GLN A 17 18.51 5.04 -1.16
N GLU A 18 17.86 5.00 0.01
CA GLU A 18 17.79 6.13 0.94
C GLU A 18 19.19 6.58 1.37
N THR A 19 20.08 5.65 1.74
CA THR A 19 21.48 5.99 2.08
C THR A 19 22.30 6.50 0.90
N GLN A 20 21.93 6.13 -0.33
CA GLN A 20 22.57 6.58 -1.57
C GLN A 20 21.99 7.92 -2.07
N GLY A 21 20.96 8.46 -1.42
CA GLY A 21 20.27 9.68 -1.84
C GLY A 21 19.28 9.47 -2.98
N ASP A 22 19.03 8.23 -3.40
CA ASP A 22 18.01 7.89 -4.40
C ASP A 22 16.64 7.76 -3.74
N LEU A 23 16.11 8.92 -3.32
CA LEU A 23 14.85 9.00 -2.57
C LEU A 23 13.64 8.60 -3.41
N HIS A 24 13.71 8.79 -4.74
CA HIS A 24 12.66 8.39 -5.67
C HIS A 24 12.48 6.87 -5.67
N ASN A 25 13.56 6.12 -5.88
CA ASN A 25 13.46 4.66 -5.88
C ASN A 25 13.29 4.10 -4.47
N ALA A 26 13.82 4.77 -3.44
CA ALA A 26 13.56 4.40 -2.05
C ALA A 26 12.05 4.47 -1.72
N ARG A 27 11.38 5.58 -2.11
CA ARG A 27 9.93 5.74 -1.95
C ARG A 27 9.17 4.60 -2.63
N LYS A 28 9.49 4.34 -3.90
CA LYS A 28 8.86 3.29 -4.69
C LYS A 28 8.98 1.92 -4.01
N ASN A 29 10.18 1.55 -3.55
CA ASN A 29 10.41 0.28 -2.89
C ASN A 29 9.71 0.18 -1.53
N TYR A 30 9.59 1.28 -0.77
CA TYR A 30 8.76 1.29 0.43
C TYR A 30 7.27 1.09 0.12
N LEU A 31 6.74 1.70 -0.95
CA LEU A 31 5.36 1.51 -1.38
C LEU A 31 5.10 0.07 -1.87
N GLU A 32 6.03 -0.51 -2.64
CA GLU A 32 5.97 -1.92 -3.04
C GLU A 32 5.93 -2.82 -1.82
N ALA A 33 6.84 -2.65 -0.85
CA ALA A 33 6.82 -3.42 0.40
C ALA A 33 5.50 -3.27 1.16
N ALA A 34 4.96 -2.05 1.27
CA ALA A 34 3.68 -1.79 1.92
C ALA A 34 2.54 -2.57 1.25
N SER A 35 2.48 -2.54 -0.09
CA SER A 35 1.45 -3.24 -0.86
C SER A 35 1.47 -4.76 -0.62
N ILE A 36 2.67 -5.35 -0.54
CA ILE A 36 2.84 -6.79 -0.30
C ILE A 36 2.40 -7.13 1.12
N PHE A 37 2.80 -6.34 2.12
CA PHE A 37 2.38 -6.57 3.50
C PHE A 37 0.87 -6.43 3.71
N VAL A 38 0.21 -5.47 3.04
CA VAL A 38 -1.27 -5.38 3.10
C VAL A 38 -1.91 -6.64 2.53
N LEU A 39 -1.39 -7.15 1.41
CA LEU A 39 -1.91 -8.38 0.82
C LEU A 39 -1.67 -9.60 1.73
N GLU A 40 -0.48 -9.72 2.34
CA GLU A 40 -0.18 -10.77 3.31
C GLU A 40 -1.11 -10.70 4.54
N ALA A 41 -1.43 -9.49 5.01
CA ALA A 41 -2.37 -9.28 6.11
C ALA A 41 -3.79 -9.76 5.76
N GLU A 42 -4.21 -9.58 4.50
CA GLU A 42 -5.52 -10.01 4.02
C GLU A 42 -5.57 -11.53 3.78
N VAL A 43 -4.58 -12.07 3.08
CA VAL A 43 -4.54 -13.49 2.69
C VAL A 43 -4.35 -14.40 3.91
N ASN A 44 -3.45 -14.03 4.82
CA ASN A 44 -3.17 -14.85 6.01
C ASN A 44 -4.05 -14.49 7.21
N ARG A 45 -4.88 -13.43 7.10
CA ARG A 45 -5.67 -12.86 8.22
C ARG A 45 -4.82 -12.55 9.45
N ASP A 46 -3.61 -12.07 9.21
CA ASP A 46 -2.63 -11.74 10.24
C ASP A 46 -2.37 -10.22 10.25
N ASP A 47 -2.98 -9.54 11.21
CA ASP A 47 -2.87 -8.08 11.35
C ASP A 47 -1.46 -7.63 11.77
N ALA A 48 -0.55 -8.55 12.14
CA ALA A 48 0.85 -8.20 12.35
C ALA A 48 1.47 -7.59 11.08
N PHE A 49 1.08 -8.07 9.89
CA PHE A 49 1.54 -7.51 8.61
C PHE A 49 0.95 -6.13 8.31
N LEU A 50 -0.21 -5.77 8.89
CA LEU A 50 -0.77 -4.42 8.72
C LEU A 50 0.11 -3.36 9.37
N LYS A 51 0.76 -3.69 10.49
CA LYS A 51 1.73 -2.80 11.13
C LYS A 51 2.96 -2.59 10.25
N ASP A 52 3.52 -3.68 9.73
CA ASP A 52 4.66 -3.61 8.80
C ASP A 52 4.31 -2.80 7.53
N ALA A 53 3.09 -2.95 7.02
CA ALA A 53 2.59 -2.18 5.89
C ALA A 53 2.52 -0.67 6.20
N ASN A 54 1.96 -0.29 7.35
CA ASN A 54 1.87 1.10 7.79
C ASN A 54 3.26 1.72 8.01
N ASP A 55 4.20 0.95 8.56
CA ASP A 55 5.58 1.40 8.77
C ASP A 55 6.29 1.64 7.43
N CYS A 56 6.10 0.75 6.44
CA CYS A 56 6.63 0.94 5.09
C CYS A 56 6.02 2.17 4.42
N TYR A 57 4.70 2.33 4.49
CA TYR A 57 4.02 3.49 3.92
C TYR A 57 4.47 4.80 4.59
N ARG A 58 4.62 4.83 5.92
CA ARG A 58 5.16 6.01 6.62
C ARG A 58 6.58 6.35 6.17
N ARG A 59 7.44 5.34 5.96
CA ARG A 59 8.79 5.56 5.41
C ARG A 59 8.76 6.11 4.00
N SER A 60 7.84 5.63 3.15
CA SER A 60 7.66 6.17 1.79
C SER A 60 7.32 7.67 1.77
N LYS A 61 6.66 8.16 2.82
CA LYS A 61 6.36 9.58 3.03
C LYS A 61 7.52 10.34 3.67
N ALA A 62 8.17 9.72 4.65
CA ALA A 62 9.31 10.31 5.34
C ALA A 62 10.47 10.63 4.39
N VAL A 63 10.71 9.81 3.35
CA VAL A 63 11.73 10.11 2.32
C VAL A 63 11.41 11.35 1.48
N LEU A 64 10.15 11.82 1.47
CA LEU A 64 9.75 13.09 0.87
C LEU A 64 9.73 14.25 1.88
N GLY A 65 10.08 14.00 3.15
CA GLY A 65 9.94 14.98 4.24
C GLY A 65 8.52 15.11 4.79
N GLU A 66 7.59 14.24 4.37
CA GLU A 66 6.23 14.20 4.88
C GLU A 66 6.13 13.32 6.14
N SER A 67 5.23 13.69 7.07
CA SER A 67 4.98 12.93 8.30
C SER A 67 3.54 12.41 8.33
N VAL A 68 3.38 11.09 8.36
CA VAL A 68 2.08 10.42 8.55
C VAL A 68 2.03 9.81 9.95
N HIS A 69 1.16 10.37 10.79
CA HIS A 69 0.99 9.95 12.19
C HIS A 69 -0.18 8.98 12.40
N GLN A 70 -1.09 8.90 11.43
CA GLN A 70 -2.26 8.03 11.51
C GLN A 70 -1.93 6.63 11.01
N GLU A 71 -2.33 5.60 11.78
CA GLU A 71 -2.37 4.23 11.27
C GLU A 71 -3.60 4.04 10.38
N LEU A 72 -3.37 3.54 9.16
CA LEU A 72 -4.39 3.28 8.17
C LEU A 72 -4.83 1.83 8.25
N GLY A 73 -6.14 1.58 8.12
CA GLY A 73 -6.69 0.24 7.96
C GLY A 73 -6.33 -0.38 6.61
N LYS A 74 -6.46 -1.70 6.47
CA LYS A 74 -6.07 -2.47 5.26
C LYS A 74 -6.58 -1.84 3.96
N THR A 75 -7.87 -1.52 3.91
CA THR A 75 -8.54 -0.98 2.72
C THR A 75 -8.00 0.39 2.32
N GLU A 76 -7.88 1.29 3.30
CA GLU A 76 -7.40 2.65 3.06
C GLU A 76 -5.93 2.64 2.66
N LEU A 77 -5.12 1.83 3.34
CA LEU A 77 -3.71 1.67 3.04
C LEU A 77 -3.49 1.09 1.64
N ALA A 78 -4.27 0.07 1.24
CA ALA A 78 -4.24 -0.49 -0.11
C ALA A 78 -4.58 0.58 -1.16
N LYS A 79 -5.68 1.32 -0.97
CA LYS A 79 -6.13 2.36 -1.89
C LYS A 79 -5.06 3.43 -2.10
N ARG A 80 -4.49 3.98 -1.02
CA ARG A 80 -3.44 5.00 -1.12
C ARG A 80 -2.16 4.47 -1.77
N THR A 81 -1.72 3.28 -1.35
CA THR A 81 -0.48 2.69 -1.88
C THR A 81 -0.58 2.44 -3.38
N ILE A 82 -1.74 2.03 -3.89
CA ILE A 82 -1.96 1.83 -5.34
C ILE A 82 -1.86 3.16 -6.08
N VAL A 83 -2.63 4.17 -5.65
CA VAL A 83 -2.65 5.49 -6.30
C VAL A 83 -1.24 6.08 -6.36
N GLU A 84 -0.47 5.94 -5.29
CA GLU A 84 0.89 6.45 -5.26
C GLU A 84 1.88 5.61 -6.07
N LEU A 85 1.65 4.31 -6.21
CA LEU A 85 2.46 3.46 -7.08
C LEU A 85 2.20 3.77 -8.57
N GLU A 86 0.98 4.16 -8.93
CA GLU A 86 0.63 4.62 -10.28
C GLU A 86 1.41 5.89 -10.68
N GLU A 87 1.90 6.69 -9.71
CA GLU A 87 2.78 7.84 -10.01
C GLU A 87 4.13 7.42 -10.63
N PHE A 88 4.51 6.14 -10.52
CA PHE A 88 5.79 5.61 -11.02
C PHE A 88 5.67 4.91 -12.39
N GLU A 89 4.62 5.19 -13.17
CA GLU A 89 4.39 4.63 -14.52
C GLU A 89 5.64 4.78 -15.43
N GLY A 90 6.12 3.65 -15.95
CA GLY A 90 7.27 3.57 -16.88
C GLY A 90 8.33 2.53 -16.52
N ASP A 91 8.36 2.08 -15.26
CA ASP A 91 9.22 0.99 -14.81
C ASP A 91 8.44 -0.31 -14.67
N ASN A 92 8.94 -1.42 -15.22
CA ASN A 92 8.36 -2.76 -15.05
C ASN A 92 8.18 -3.09 -13.55
N MET A 93 6.99 -2.84 -13.02
CA MET A 93 6.66 -3.11 -11.63
C MET A 93 6.36 -4.61 -11.46
N CYS A 94 6.85 -5.19 -10.36
CA CYS A 94 6.37 -6.52 -9.95
C CYS A 94 4.87 -6.48 -9.59
N GLY A 95 4.34 -5.28 -9.35
CA GLY A 95 2.97 -4.99 -8.93
C GLY A 95 1.90 -4.83 -10.01
N GLU A 96 2.18 -4.81 -11.32
CA GLU A 96 1.12 -4.60 -12.34
C GLU A 96 0.01 -5.68 -12.30
N HIS A 97 0.39 -6.94 -12.07
CA HIS A 97 -0.57 -8.02 -11.85
C HIS A 97 -1.29 -7.95 -10.48
N ARG A 98 -0.78 -7.15 -9.54
CA ARG A 98 -1.24 -7.07 -8.14
C ARG A 98 -2.09 -5.84 -7.87
N ILE A 99 -1.88 -4.71 -8.57
CA ILE A 99 -2.79 -3.56 -8.57
C ILE A 99 -4.19 -4.02 -8.95
N THR A 100 -4.30 -4.82 -10.02
CA THR A 100 -5.57 -5.45 -10.43
C THR A 100 -6.17 -6.33 -9.32
N THR A 101 -5.34 -7.13 -8.63
CA THR A 101 -5.79 -7.99 -7.52
C THR A 101 -6.22 -7.18 -6.29
N MET A 102 -5.50 -6.10 -5.95
CA MET A 102 -5.85 -5.24 -4.83
C MET A 102 -7.07 -4.35 -5.13
N ILE A 103 -7.24 -3.91 -6.39
CA ILE A 103 -8.46 -3.26 -6.87
C ILE A 103 -9.64 -4.25 -6.79
N GLU A 104 -9.46 -5.51 -7.17
CA GLU A 104 -10.50 -6.55 -7.01
C GLU A 104 -10.83 -6.83 -5.54
N LEU A 105 -9.83 -6.82 -4.64
CA LEU A 105 -10.03 -6.97 -3.20
C LEU A 105 -10.74 -5.76 -2.59
N ALA A 106 -10.37 -4.54 -2.98
CA ALA A 106 -11.04 -3.31 -2.57
C ALA A 106 -12.51 -3.30 -3.05
N LYS A 107 -12.77 -3.71 -4.30
CA LYS A 107 -14.13 -3.87 -4.86
C LYS A 107 -14.92 -4.99 -4.18
N ARG A 108 -14.26 -6.07 -3.72
CA ARG A 108 -14.90 -7.13 -2.91
C ARG A 108 -15.25 -6.65 -1.51
N GLN A 109 -14.44 -5.80 -0.90
CA GLN A 109 -14.77 -5.16 0.39
C GLN A 109 -15.96 -4.20 0.27
N GLU A 110 -16.08 -3.43 -0.82
CA GLU A 110 -17.28 -2.62 -1.09
C GLU A 110 -18.56 -3.46 -1.29
N LYS A 111 -18.43 -4.70 -1.75
CA LYS A 111 -19.54 -5.66 -1.86
C LYS A 111 -19.98 -6.30 -0.54
N ASN A 112 -19.17 -6.24 0.51
CA ASN A 112 -19.47 -6.88 1.79
C ASN A 112 -20.30 -6.00 2.74
N ASP A 113 -20.46 -4.69 2.48
CA ASP A 113 -21.43 -3.84 3.21
C ASP A 113 -22.07 -2.74 2.34
N PRO A 114 -22.90 -3.11 1.33
CA PRO A 114 -23.44 -2.18 0.34
C PRO A 114 -24.43 -1.16 0.92
N LYS A 115 -24.93 -1.36 2.15
CA LYS A 115 -25.90 -0.45 2.79
C LYS A 115 -25.24 0.79 3.40
N GLU A 116 -24.01 0.68 3.89
CA GLU A 116 -23.32 1.81 4.53
C GLU A 116 -22.70 2.76 3.48
N ALA A 117 -22.19 2.21 2.38
CA ALA A 117 -21.70 2.98 1.24
C ALA A 117 -22.81 3.83 0.58
N ALA A 118 -23.99 3.23 0.34
CA ALA A 118 -25.13 3.95 -0.23
C ALA A 118 -25.62 5.09 0.68
N ASN A 119 -25.62 4.89 2.01
CA ASN A 119 -26.01 5.92 2.98
C ASN A 119 -25.02 7.09 3.06
N ASN A 120 -23.72 6.85 2.86
CA ASN A 120 -22.73 7.93 2.88
C ASN A 120 -22.74 8.76 1.59
N TYR A 121 -23.04 8.16 0.43
CA TYR A 121 -23.25 8.92 -0.81
C TYR A 121 -24.51 9.78 -0.78
N LEU A 122 -25.60 9.29 -0.17
CA LEU A 122 -26.84 10.07 0.00
C LEU A 122 -26.68 11.21 1.01
N LYS A 123 -25.94 11.01 2.10
CA LYS A 123 -25.64 12.08 3.09
C LYS A 123 -24.68 13.15 2.60
N ALA A 124 -23.90 12.89 1.55
CA ALA A 124 -23.01 13.87 0.94
C ALA A 124 -23.70 14.70 -0.16
N ALA A 125 -24.96 14.37 -0.48
CA ALA A 125 -25.75 15.02 -1.54
C ALA A 125 -26.90 15.90 -1.01
N ASP A 126 -27.03 16.05 0.32
CA ASP A 126 -27.92 16.99 1.01
C ASP A 126 -27.11 18.05 1.78
#